data_AF-A0A9Q3VZ90-F1
#
_entry.id   AF-A0A9Q3VZ90-F1
#
_cell.length_a   1.000
_cell.length_b   1.000
_cell.length_c   1.000
_cell.angle_alpha   90.00
_cell.angle_beta   90.00
_cell.angle_gamma   90.00
#
_symmetry.space_group_name_H-M   'P 1'
#
loop_
_entity.id
_entity.type
_entity.pdbx_description
1 polymer ?
#
loop_
_entity_poly.entity_id
_entity_poly.type
_entity_poly.pdbx_seq_one_letter_code
_entity_poly.pdbx_strand_id
1 'polypeptide(L)'
;MAGGDLAGGKTLRAATGAFVCFEDEAGVTGRPPKGRTWGRRGITPRVRVSGRGRGRLSVAGLLCFRPGLPARLCYRLRRHTGRKGERRSLGETAYIRLVDGAHQLLKAPLIVVWDRLSTTSPRRCRHSLPSGSG
;
A
#
# COMPACT_ATOMS: atom_id res chain seq x y z
N MET A 1 0.85 -33.91 -3.93
CA MET A 1 -0.30 -34.05 -4.86
C MET A 1 -1.57 -33.71 -4.09
N ALA A 2 -2.10 -32.51 -4.30
CA ALA A 2 -3.49 -32.13 -4.08
C ALA A 2 -3.66 -30.77 -4.74
N GLY A 3 -4.24 -30.79 -5.95
CA GLY A 3 -4.65 -29.59 -6.66
C GLY A 3 -5.95 -29.05 -6.07
N GLY A 4 -6.05 -27.73 -6.01
CA GLY A 4 -7.27 -27.00 -5.76
C GLY A 4 -7.37 -25.89 -6.79
N ASP A 5 -8.18 -26.14 -7.81
CA ASP A 5 -8.50 -25.27 -8.93
C ASP A 5 -9.30 -24.05 -8.44
N LEU A 6 -8.89 -22.85 -8.86
CA LEU A 6 -9.68 -21.63 -8.73
C LEU A 6 -9.79 -20.96 -10.10
N ALA A 7 -10.83 -21.40 -10.81
CA ALA A 7 -11.69 -20.59 -11.67
C ALA A 7 -11.04 -19.84 -12.85
N GLY A 8 -10.96 -20.54 -13.98
CA GLY A 8 -11.66 -20.18 -15.22
C GLY A 8 -11.82 -18.70 -15.59
N GLY A 9 -10.76 -18.11 -16.15
CA GLY A 9 -10.82 -16.89 -16.95
C GLY A 9 -9.59 -16.84 -17.86
N LYS A 10 -9.77 -16.73 -19.17
CA LYS A 10 -8.67 -16.70 -20.15
C LYS A 10 -7.86 -15.40 -20.03
N THR A 11 -6.92 -15.31 -19.09
CA THR A 11 -5.74 -14.43 -19.11
C THR A 11 -4.88 -14.77 -17.88
N LEU A 12 -3.55 -14.68 -17.99
CA LEU A 12 -2.56 -15.03 -16.96
C LEU A 12 -2.19 -16.53 -16.83
N ARG A 13 -2.24 -17.29 -17.92
CA ARG A 13 -1.62 -18.62 -17.93
C ARG A 13 -0.12 -18.49 -17.66
N ALA A 14 0.30 -19.17 -16.60
CA ALA A 14 1.63 -19.42 -16.10
C ALA A 14 2.77 -19.43 -17.13
N ALA A 15 3.95 -18.97 -16.68
CA ALA A 15 5.31 -19.10 -17.26
C ALA A 15 5.89 -17.91 -18.05
N THR A 16 5.83 -16.67 -17.52
CA THR A 16 6.57 -15.53 -18.12
C THR A 16 7.81 -15.09 -17.35
N GLY A 17 8.22 -15.81 -16.30
CA GLY A 17 9.31 -15.34 -15.43
C GLY A 17 9.00 -14.01 -14.73
N ALA A 18 7.76 -13.51 -14.83
CA ALA A 18 7.34 -12.23 -14.30
C ALA A 18 7.15 -12.27 -12.77
N PHE A 19 7.27 -11.11 -12.14
CA PHE A 19 6.80 -10.89 -10.77
C PHE A 19 5.36 -10.39 -10.81
N VAL A 20 4.53 -10.90 -9.91
CA VAL A 20 3.26 -10.26 -9.54
C VAL A 20 3.55 -9.28 -8.42
N CYS A 21 3.25 -8.01 -8.64
CA CYS A 21 3.59 -6.93 -7.73
C CYS A 21 2.31 -6.25 -7.23
N PHE A 22 2.07 -6.28 -5.92
CA PHE A 22 0.95 -5.57 -5.31
C PHE A 22 1.40 -4.17 -4.89
N GLU A 23 0.71 -3.15 -5.39
CA GLU A 23 0.95 -1.75 -5.08
C GLU A 23 -0.05 -1.23 -4.05
N ASP A 24 0.42 -0.42 -3.10
CA ASP A 24 -0.41 0.31 -2.13
C ASP A 24 0.30 1.57 -1.60
N GLU A 25 -0.48 2.56 -1.15
CA GLU A 25 0.00 3.75 -0.45
C GLU A 25 -0.31 3.70 1.06
N ALA A 26 0.69 4.04 1.87
CA ALA A 26 0.52 4.28 3.30
C ALA A 26 0.91 5.71 3.70
N GLY A 27 0.11 6.36 4.53
CA GLY A 27 0.37 7.68 5.11
C GLY A 27 0.61 7.63 6.61
N VAL A 28 1.75 8.15 7.08
CA VAL A 28 2.05 8.30 8.51
C VAL A 28 2.07 9.77 8.88
N THR A 29 1.22 10.18 9.81
CA THR A 29 1.29 11.53 10.39
C THR A 29 2.37 11.60 11.45
N GLY A 30 3.14 12.70 11.48
CA GLY A 30 4.11 12.95 12.56
C GLY A 30 3.46 13.20 13.93
N ARG A 31 2.12 13.24 14.02
CA ARG A 31 1.41 13.18 15.29
C ARG A 31 1.40 11.74 15.78
N PRO A 32 1.89 11.46 16.99
CA PRO A 32 1.77 10.13 17.56
C PRO A 32 0.29 9.82 17.81
N PRO A 33 -0.27 8.75 17.22
CA PRO A 33 -1.50 8.16 17.74
C PRO A 33 -1.16 7.68 19.16
N LYS A 34 -2.00 7.92 20.16
CA LYS A 34 -1.72 7.62 21.59
C LYS A 34 -0.92 6.30 21.77
N GLY A 35 0.26 6.39 22.38
CA GLY A 35 1.28 5.34 22.29
C GLY A 35 1.21 4.31 23.41
N ARG A 36 0.91 3.05 23.07
CA ARG A 36 1.60 1.93 23.71
C ARG A 36 3.00 1.87 23.11
N THR A 37 4.00 2.01 23.95
CA THR A 37 5.41 1.87 23.58
C THR A 37 5.91 0.53 24.10
N TRP A 38 6.73 -0.17 23.31
CA TRP A 38 7.43 -1.36 23.81
C TRP A 38 8.56 -0.88 24.72
N GLY A 39 8.30 -0.89 26.02
CA GLY A 39 9.28 -0.62 27.07
C GLY A 39 9.58 -1.87 27.88
N ARG A 40 10.63 -1.83 28.71
CA ARG A 40 10.84 -2.89 29.70
C ARG A 40 9.58 -3.02 30.56
N ARG A 41 9.12 -4.25 30.79
CA ARG A 41 7.95 -4.54 31.63
C ARG A 41 8.11 -3.85 32.99
N GLY A 42 7.08 -3.10 33.41
CA GLY A 42 7.09 -2.35 34.68
C GLY A 42 7.71 -0.94 34.60
N ILE A 43 8.32 -0.54 33.48
CA ILE A 43 8.90 0.79 33.30
C ILE A 43 8.12 1.55 32.23
N THR A 44 7.34 2.55 32.65
CA THR A 44 6.55 3.39 31.75
C THR A 44 7.47 4.29 30.91
N PRO A 45 7.55 4.10 29.57
CA PRO A 45 8.43 4.92 28.75
C PRO A 45 7.81 6.31 28.57
N ARG A 46 8.53 7.36 28.99
CA ARG A 46 8.12 8.75 28.77
C ARG A 46 8.76 9.28 27.50
N VAL A 47 7.99 9.35 26.42
CA VAL A 47 8.46 9.90 25.13
C VAL A 47 7.93 11.33 24.99
N ARG A 48 8.85 12.30 24.84
CA ARG A 48 8.49 13.69 24.57
C ARG A 48 8.33 13.88 23.07
N VAL A 49 7.14 14.25 22.64
CA VAL A 49 6.78 14.43 21.22
C VAL A 49 6.42 15.89 20.96
N SER A 50 6.75 16.41 19.78
CA SER A 50 6.28 17.74 19.40
C SER A 50 4.79 17.68 19.05
N GLY A 51 3.92 18.34 19.82
CA GLY A 51 2.49 18.44 19.51
C GLY A 51 2.16 19.22 18.22
N ARG A 52 3.15 19.94 17.66
CA ARG A 52 3.07 20.54 16.33
C ARG A 52 3.16 19.45 15.27
N GLY A 53 2.11 19.31 14.46
CA GLY A 53 2.07 18.38 13.33
C GLY A 53 3.07 18.79 12.25
N ARG A 54 4.33 18.40 12.41
CA ARG A 54 5.37 18.64 11.40
C ARG A 54 5.27 17.56 10.32
N GLY A 55 4.26 17.73 9.47
CA GLY A 55 4.17 17.01 8.20
C GLY A 55 3.62 15.60 8.27
N ARG A 56 3.53 15.01 7.07
CA ARG A 56 3.09 13.64 6.81
C ARG A 56 4.15 12.95 5.97
N LEU A 57 4.41 11.68 6.26
CA LEU A 57 5.16 10.81 5.36
C LEU A 57 4.15 10.01 4.55
N SER A 58 4.31 9.98 3.23
CA SER A 58 3.60 9.06 2.36
C SER A 58 4.60 8.04 1.83
N VAL A 59 4.17 6.79 1.74
CA VAL A 59 4.94 5.65 1.26
C VAL A 59 4.15 4.99 0.14
N ALA A 60 4.77 4.74 -1.01
CA ALA A 60 4.24 3.79 -1.98
C ALA A 60 5.11 2.54 -1.91
N GLY A 61 4.48 1.39 -1.81
CA GLY A 61 5.13 0.09 -1.76
C GLY A 61 4.76 -0.75 -2.98
N LEU A 62 5.70 -1.59 -3.41
CA LEU A 62 5.48 -2.71 -4.31
C LEU A 62 5.95 -3.97 -3.60
N LEU A 63 5.00 -4.84 -3.26
CA LEU A 63 5.29 -6.19 -2.78
C LEU A 63 5.35 -7.13 -3.97
N CYS A 64 6.56 -7.54 -4.34
CA CYS A 64 6.86 -8.33 -5.54
C CYS A 64 7.00 -9.80 -5.17
N PHE A 65 6.18 -10.65 -5.79
CA PHE A 65 6.14 -12.10 -5.58
C PHE A 65 6.39 -12.85 -6.90
N ARG A 66 7.21 -13.89 -6.84
CA ARG A 66 7.38 -14.87 -7.91
C ARG A 66 7.54 -16.25 -7.25
N PRO A 67 6.76 -17.27 -7.64
CA PRO A 67 6.90 -18.62 -7.09
C PRO A 67 8.33 -19.12 -7.14
N GLY A 68 8.80 -19.76 -6.08
CA GLY A 68 10.16 -20.26 -5.96
C GLY A 68 11.21 -19.22 -5.56
N LEU A 69 10.83 -17.96 -5.32
CA LEU A 69 11.74 -16.93 -4.80
C LEU A 69 11.18 -16.21 -3.58
N PRO A 70 12.04 -15.67 -2.70
CA PRO A 70 11.63 -14.79 -1.63
C PRO A 70 10.91 -13.55 -2.18
N ALA A 71 9.84 -13.15 -1.50
CA ALA A 71 9.16 -11.89 -1.78
C ALA A 71 10.12 -10.70 -1.56
N ARG A 72 9.93 -9.63 -2.34
CA ARG A 72 10.75 -8.42 -2.27
C ARG A 72 9.85 -7.20 -2.12
N LEU A 73 10.20 -6.30 -1.21
CA LEU A 73 9.50 -5.03 -1.02
C LEU A 73 10.34 -3.90 -1.59
N CYS A 74 9.84 -3.26 -2.65
CA CYS A 74 10.37 -2.00 -3.16
C CYS A 74 9.49 -0.86 -2.63
N TYR A 75 10.05 0.23 -2.12
CA TYR A 75 9.24 1.34 -1.63
C TYR A 75 9.89 2.70 -1.88
N ARG A 76 9.04 3.74 -1.91
CA ARG A 76 9.44 5.14 -2.02
C ARG A 76 8.79 5.95 -0.90
N LEU A 77 9.60 6.71 -0.18
CA LEU A 77 9.15 7.64 0.87
C LEU A 77 9.09 9.07 0.31
N ARG A 78 8.02 9.79 0.63
CA ARG A 78 7.86 11.23 0.36
C ARG A 78 7.46 11.93 1.65
N ARG A 79 8.24 12.94 2.03
CA ARG A 79 7.90 13.82 3.15
C ARG A 79 7.10 15.01 2.65
N HIS A 80 5.95 15.23 3.26
CA HIS A 80 5.07 16.37 3.05
C HIS A 80 5.23 17.34 4.22
N THR A 81 5.58 18.58 3.93
CA THR A 81 5.85 19.62 4.95
C THR A 81 4.60 20.39 5.40
N GLY A 82 3.48 20.26 4.68
CA GLY A 82 2.22 20.95 4.95
C GLY A 82 2.17 22.37 4.38
N ARG A 83 3.00 22.70 3.40
CA ARG A 83 3.01 24.03 2.75
C ARG A 83 1.77 24.22 1.88
N LYS A 84 1.30 25.48 1.74
CA LYS A 84 0.16 25.82 0.87
C LYS A 84 0.49 25.39 -0.57
N GLY A 85 -0.40 24.60 -1.19
CA GLY A 85 -0.20 24.06 -2.54
C GLY A 85 0.60 22.75 -2.61
N GLU A 86 1.12 22.24 -1.49
CA GLU A 86 1.82 20.95 -1.47
C GLU A 86 0.83 19.79 -1.64
N ARG A 87 1.05 18.95 -2.66
CA ARG A 87 0.28 17.73 -2.88
C ARG A 87 0.37 16.85 -1.64
N ARG A 88 -0.78 16.36 -1.16
CA ARG A 88 -0.85 15.55 0.06
C ARG A 88 -0.56 14.06 -0.20
N SER A 89 -0.68 13.56 -1.43
CA SER A 89 -0.39 12.18 -1.84
C SER A 89 0.96 12.05 -2.55
N LEU A 90 1.36 10.82 -2.87
CA LEU A 90 2.46 10.62 -3.81
C LEU A 90 2.06 11.13 -5.19
N GLY A 91 3.05 11.65 -5.91
CA GLY A 91 2.90 12.12 -7.27
C GLY A 91 3.11 10.99 -8.26
N GLU A 92 2.54 11.11 -9.45
CA GLU A 92 2.72 10.15 -10.56
C GLU A 92 4.20 9.87 -10.86
N THR A 93 5.07 10.89 -10.81
CA THR A 93 6.51 10.70 -10.99
C THR A 93 7.11 9.77 -9.93
N ALA A 94 6.63 9.81 -8.67
CA ALA A 94 7.12 8.92 -7.62
C ALA A 94 6.74 7.46 -7.90
N TYR A 95 5.55 7.26 -8.49
CA TYR A 95 5.08 5.96 -8.95
C TYR A 95 5.88 5.40 -10.11
N ILE A 96 6.07 6.20 -11.16
CA ILE A 96 6.88 5.80 -12.32
C ILE A 96 8.28 5.39 -11.84
N ARG A 97 8.90 6.18 -10.95
CA ARG A 97 10.22 5.87 -10.38
C ARG A 97 10.24 4.67 -9.45
N LEU A 98 9.12 4.31 -8.83
CA LEU A 98 8.99 3.11 -8.01
C LEU A 98 8.94 1.86 -8.89
N VAL A 99 8.11 1.87 -9.93
CA VAL A 99 7.98 0.76 -10.90
C VAL A 99 9.28 0.58 -11.69
N ASP A 100 9.86 1.68 -12.18
CA ASP A 100 11.16 1.67 -12.89
C ASP A 100 12.28 1.09 -12.01
N GLY A 101 12.40 1.55 -10.76
CA GLY A 101 13.38 1.02 -9.82
C GLY A 101 13.16 -0.46 -9.50
N ALA A 102 11.91 -0.90 -9.36
CA ALA A 102 11.57 -2.30 -9.16
C ALA A 102 11.95 -3.15 -10.40
N HIS A 103 11.69 -2.64 -11.61
CA HIS A 103 12.02 -3.34 -12.85
C HIS A 103 13.53 -3.52 -13.00
N GLN A 104 14.31 -2.48 -12.70
CA GLN A 104 15.78 -2.53 -12.71
C GLN A 104 16.34 -3.49 -11.65
N LEU A 105 15.75 -3.53 -10.45
CA LEU A 105 16.21 -4.41 -9.36
C LEU A 105 15.89 -5.89 -9.63
N LEU A 106 14.72 -6.16 -10.20
CA LEU A 106 14.22 -7.52 -10.41
C LEU A 106 14.69 -8.12 -11.73
N LYS A 107 15.08 -7.28 -12.70
CA LYS A 107 15.54 -7.67 -14.05
C LYS A 107 14.56 -8.65 -14.72
N ALA A 108 13.27 -8.42 -14.51
CA ALA A 108 12.20 -9.29 -14.96
C ALA A 108 10.92 -8.48 -15.24
N PRO A 109 10.01 -9.00 -16.08
CA PRO A 109 8.71 -8.36 -16.30
C PRO A 109 7.92 -8.24 -15.00
N LEU A 110 7.17 -7.14 -14.86
CA LEU A 110 6.32 -6.88 -13.70
C LEU A 110 4.85 -6.87 -14.13
N ILE A 111 4.02 -7.64 -13.44
CA ILE A 111 2.57 -7.55 -13.49
C ILE A 111 2.17 -6.78 -12.24
N VAL A 112 1.84 -5.50 -12.40
CA VAL A 112 1.45 -4.64 -11.27
C VAL A 112 -0.06 -4.74 -11.07
N VAL A 113 -0.45 -5.09 -9.84
CA VAL A 113 -1.82 -5.04 -9.33
C VAL A 113 -1.91 -3.85 -8.39
N TRP A 114 -2.71 -2.86 -8.76
CA TRP A 114 -2.96 -1.67 -7.95
C TRP A 114 -4.46 -1.52 -7.69
N ASP A 115 -4.83 -0.71 -6.70
CA ASP A 115 -6.23 -0.33 -6.50
C ASP A 115 -6.68 0.71 -7.53
N ARG A 116 -7.96 0.69 -7.92
CA ARG A 116 -8.52 1.78 -8.71
C ARG A 116 -8.88 2.89 -7.74
N LEU A 117 -7.94 3.81 -7.50
CA LEU A 117 -8.17 5.11 -6.86
C LEU A 117 -9.11 5.97 -7.73
N SER A 118 -10.37 5.55 -7.85
CA SER A 118 -11.44 6.43 -8.30
C SER A 118 -11.70 7.41 -7.17
N THR A 119 -11.43 8.69 -7.42
CA THR A 119 -11.92 9.81 -6.62
C THR A 119 -13.42 9.59 -6.40
N THR A 120 -13.80 9.13 -5.20
CA THR A 120 -15.18 8.75 -4.93
C THR A 120 -16.07 10.00 -4.96
N SER A 121 -16.86 10.12 -6.03
CA SER A 121 -18.11 10.87 -6.01
C SER A 121 -19.03 10.22 -4.96
N PRO A 122 -19.61 10.98 -4.00
CA PRO A 122 -20.35 10.38 -2.90
C PRO A 122 -21.71 9.93 -3.41
N ARG A 123 -21.88 8.63 -3.69
CA ARG A 123 -23.21 8.03 -3.81
C ARG A 123 -23.30 6.74 -3.00
N ARG A 124 -23.61 6.96 -1.72
CA ARG A 124 -24.65 6.23 -0.99
C ARG A 124 -24.56 4.70 -1.09
N CYS A 125 -23.80 4.09 -0.18
CA CYS A 125 -24.08 2.74 0.29
C CYS A 125 -25.44 2.76 1.01
N ARG A 126 -26.54 2.56 0.29
CA ARG A 126 -27.83 2.20 0.89
C ARG A 126 -27.85 0.67 0.92
N HIS A 127 -27.59 0.09 2.08
CA HIS A 127 -28.07 -1.27 2.35
C HIS A 127 -29.59 -1.19 2.42
N SER A 128 -30.28 -1.78 1.44
CA SER A 128 -31.65 -2.25 1.63
C SER A 128 -31.56 -3.77 1.71
N LEU A 129 -31.61 -4.29 2.94
CA LEU A 129 -32.00 -5.67 3.16
C LEU A 129 -33.46 -5.80 2.68
N PRO A 130 -33.82 -6.82 1.89
CA PRO A 130 -35.23 -7.08 1.66
C PRO A 130 -35.84 -7.58 2.97
N SER A 131 -36.74 -6.79 3.53
CA SER A 131 -37.68 -7.28 4.55
C SER A 131 -38.59 -8.29 3.88
N GLY A 132 -38.46 -9.56 4.25
CA GLY A 132 -39.49 -10.55 3.99
C GLY A 132 -40.75 -10.19 4.78
N SER A 133 -41.87 -10.09 4.08
CA SER A 133 -43.21 -10.19 4.64
C SER A 133 -43.95 -11.18 3.75
N GLY A 134 -44.57 -12.17 4.38
CA GLY A 134 -45.25 -13.30 3.72
C GLY A 134 -46.58 -12.96 3.07
#